data_AF-A0A7K5LGM9-F1
#
_entry.id   AF-A0A7K5LGM9-F1
#
_cell.length_a   1.000
_cell.length_b   1.000
_cell.length_c   1.000
_cell.angle_alpha   90.00
_cell.angle_beta   90.00
_cell.angle_gamma   90.00
#
_symmetry.space_group_name_H-M   'P 1'
#
loop_
_entity.id
_entity.type
_entity.pdbx_description
1 polymer ?
#
loop_
_entity_poly.entity_id
_entity_poly.type
_entity_poly.pdbx_seq_one_letter_code
_entity_poly.pdbx_strand_id
1 'polypeptide(L)'
;LATSMEGPWVGAWRPHPRRGPILAEFGTPGPKYWLPGTTGHAAHDPTKYRAPAYSFRGSKCPLMDSCSPGPRYFIHSSITKTGKQVAPSPLVTSRPKTK
;
A
#
# COMPACT_ATOMS: atom_id res chain seq x y z
N LEU A 1 69.89 4.15 14.93
CA LEU A 1 68.85 3.44 15.71
C LEU A 1 67.49 3.87 15.16
N ALA A 2 66.90 3.09 14.26
CA ALA A 2 65.59 3.38 13.66
C ALA A 2 64.54 2.50 14.34
N THR A 3 63.56 3.12 14.98
CA THR A 3 62.44 2.47 15.65
C THR A 3 61.46 1.92 14.61
N SER A 4 61.24 0.60 14.65
CA SER A 4 60.19 -0.08 13.90
C SER A 4 58.81 0.54 14.20
N MET A 5 58.10 0.88 13.14
CA MET A 5 56.67 1.24 13.16
C MET A 5 55.89 0.15 12.43
N GLU A 6 56.01 -1.10 12.86
CA GLU A 6 55.10 -2.17 12.43
C GLU A 6 53.74 -1.98 13.13
N GLY A 7 52.86 -1.18 12.52
CA GLY A 7 51.40 -1.25 12.76
C GLY A 7 50.79 -2.51 12.12
N PRO A 8 49.52 -2.87 12.43
CA PRO A 8 48.91 -4.11 11.94
C PRO A 8 48.43 -3.93 10.49
N TRP A 9 49.30 -4.25 9.53
CA TRP A 9 49.02 -4.17 8.09
C TRP A 9 48.68 -5.55 7.52
N VAL A 10 47.56 -5.68 6.80
CA VAL A 10 47.17 -6.89 6.07
C VAL A 10 47.22 -6.61 4.56
N GLY A 11 48.33 -6.98 3.91
CA GLY A 11 48.47 -7.01 2.44
C GLY A 11 48.43 -5.64 1.72
N ALA A 12 48.14 -5.68 0.42
CA ALA A 12 48.13 -4.50 -0.47
C ALA A 12 46.87 -3.61 -0.35
N TRP A 13 45.90 -4.01 0.48
CA TRP A 13 44.66 -3.26 0.66
C TRP A 13 44.93 -2.00 1.49
N ARG A 14 44.57 -0.85 0.94
CA ARG A 14 44.61 0.44 1.66
C ARG A 14 43.19 0.77 2.13
N PRO A 15 42.96 1.03 3.43
CA PRO A 15 41.70 1.59 3.87
C PRO A 15 41.39 2.84 3.05
N HIS A 16 40.28 2.82 2.33
CA HIS A 16 39.84 3.97 1.55
C HIS A 16 39.57 5.12 2.51
N PRO A 17 40.14 6.33 2.26
CA PRO A 17 39.81 7.49 3.05
C PRO A 17 38.31 7.73 2.98
N ARG A 18 37.69 8.07 4.11
CA ARG A 18 36.28 8.48 4.12
C ARG A 18 36.08 9.59 3.07
N ARG A 19 35.02 9.45 2.26
CA ARG A 19 34.72 10.34 1.12
C ARG A 19 34.37 11.78 1.54
N GLY A 20 34.19 12.01 2.84
CA GLY A 20 33.77 13.27 3.44
C GLY A 20 33.00 12.99 4.74
N PRO A 21 32.62 14.04 5.48
CA PRO A 21 31.74 13.90 6.63
C PRO A 21 30.35 13.43 6.18
N ILE A 22 29.76 12.51 6.92
CA ILE A 22 28.37 12.07 6.71
C ILE A 22 27.41 12.94 7.53
N LEU A 23 26.18 13.10 7.08
CA LEU A 23 25.18 13.92 7.77
C LEU A 23 24.95 13.51 9.24
N ALA A 24 25.20 12.24 9.59
CA ALA A 24 25.10 11.75 10.97
C ALA A 24 26.20 12.28 11.92
N GLU A 25 27.31 12.82 11.40
CA GLU A 25 28.40 13.40 12.21
C GLU A 25 28.08 14.84 12.66
N PHE A 26 27.12 15.51 12.01
CA PHE A 26 26.72 16.86 12.38
C PHE A 26 25.58 16.83 13.39
N GLY A 27 25.70 17.60 14.47
CA GLY A 27 24.62 17.83 15.45
C GLY A 27 23.45 18.65 14.91
N THR A 28 23.25 18.67 13.60
CA THR A 28 22.08 19.24 12.96
C THR A 28 20.85 18.41 13.34
N PRO A 29 19.68 19.03 13.57
CA PRO A 29 18.46 18.31 13.93
C PRO A 29 18.10 17.33 12.82
N GLY A 30 18.47 16.05 13.02
CA GLY A 30 18.69 15.00 12.01
C GLY A 30 18.09 15.18 10.61
N PRO A 31 17.36 14.21 10.07
CA PRO A 31 16.64 14.47 8.83
C PRO A 31 15.63 15.61 9.05
N LYS A 32 15.46 16.49 8.04
CA LYS A 32 14.52 17.63 8.04
C LYS A 32 13.10 17.28 8.49
N TYR A 33 12.75 16.00 8.49
CA TYR A 33 11.51 15.45 9.00
C TYR A 33 11.80 14.28 9.93
N TRP A 34 11.22 14.33 11.13
CA TRP A 34 11.18 13.19 12.03
C TRP A 34 10.43 12.04 11.33
N LEU A 35 11.16 11.01 10.91
CA LEU A 35 10.53 9.80 10.41
C LEU A 35 9.99 9.03 11.61
N PRO A 36 8.66 8.81 11.72
CA PRO A 36 8.12 8.03 12.81
C PRO A 36 8.69 6.60 12.73
N GLY A 37 9.23 6.12 13.84
CA GLY A 37 9.68 4.74 13.94
C GLY A 37 8.52 3.77 13.71
N THR A 38 8.77 2.70 12.96
CA THR A 38 7.78 1.62 12.74
C THR A 38 7.60 0.73 13.97
N THR A 39 8.42 0.92 15.01
CA THR A 39 8.37 0.14 16.25
C THR A 39 7.41 0.83 17.22
N GLY A 40 6.25 0.22 17.47
CA GLY A 40 5.25 0.73 18.45
C GLY A 40 4.13 1.64 17.90
N HIS A 41 4.14 1.94 16.59
CA HIS A 41 3.10 2.62 15.79
C HIS A 41 2.61 4.03 16.20
N ALA A 42 3.23 5.06 15.62
CA ALA A 42 2.61 6.34 15.32
C ALA A 42 2.75 6.62 13.80
N ALA A 43 1.65 6.95 13.13
CA ALA A 43 1.49 7.13 11.67
C ALA A 43 1.52 5.85 10.80
N HIS A 44 0.53 5.77 9.90
CA HIS A 44 0.39 4.71 8.91
C HIS A 44 1.21 5.10 7.68
N ASP A 45 2.36 4.48 7.46
CA ASP A 45 3.11 4.63 6.21
C ASP A 45 2.42 3.77 5.12
N PRO A 46 1.81 4.37 4.08
CA PRO A 46 1.09 3.62 3.04
C PRO A 46 2.01 2.86 2.08
N THR A 47 3.32 3.11 2.12
CA THR A 47 4.29 2.45 1.22
C THR A 47 4.71 1.07 1.71
N LYS A 48 4.44 0.73 2.97
CA LYS A 48 4.82 -0.55 3.57
C LYS A 48 3.60 -1.44 3.75
N TYR A 49 3.67 -2.65 3.20
CA TYR A 49 2.61 -3.64 3.35
C TYR A 49 2.53 -4.12 4.80
N ARG A 50 1.33 -4.04 5.40
CA ARG A 50 1.08 -4.42 6.79
C ARG A 50 -0.24 -5.18 6.91
N ALA A 51 -0.24 -6.26 7.70
CA ALA A 51 -1.47 -6.95 8.10
C ALA A 51 -2.31 -6.07 9.05
N PRO A 52 -3.65 -6.09 8.94
CA PRO A 52 -4.53 -5.23 9.74
C PRO A 52 -4.29 -5.43 11.24
N ALA A 53 -4.48 -4.36 12.02
CA ALA A 53 -4.31 -4.38 13.47
C ALA A 53 -5.26 -5.37 14.18
N TYR A 54 -6.37 -5.72 13.52
CA TYR A 54 -7.30 -6.75 13.97
C TYR A 54 -7.69 -7.61 12.77
N SER A 55 -7.61 -8.93 12.90
CA SER A 55 -8.23 -9.83 11.96
C SER A 55 -9.67 -10.07 12.39
N PHE A 56 -10.64 -9.66 11.57
CA PHE A 56 -11.98 -10.23 11.72
C PHE A 56 -11.87 -11.69 11.32
N ARG A 57 -11.94 -12.59 12.30
CA ARG A 57 -12.04 -14.03 12.06
C ARG A 57 -13.15 -14.21 11.03
N GLY A 58 -12.82 -14.70 9.83
CA GLY A 58 -13.79 -14.90 8.77
C GLY A 58 -14.99 -15.64 9.34
N SER A 59 -16.20 -15.14 9.08
CA SER A 59 -17.42 -15.87 9.43
C SER A 59 -17.26 -17.29 8.93
N LYS A 60 -17.52 -18.27 9.80
CA LYS A 60 -17.54 -19.68 9.39
C LYS A 60 -18.41 -19.76 8.14
N CYS A 61 -17.95 -20.42 7.07
CA CYS A 61 -18.83 -20.74 5.95
C CYS A 61 -20.11 -21.31 6.56
N PRO A 62 -21.29 -20.73 6.30
CA PRO A 62 -22.52 -21.28 6.84
C PRO A 62 -22.55 -22.75 6.42
N LEU A 63 -22.63 -23.64 7.41
CA LEU A 63 -22.84 -25.06 7.17
C LEU A 63 -24.06 -25.13 6.24
N MET A 64 -23.85 -25.71 5.07
CA MET A 64 -24.81 -25.73 3.97
C MET A 64 -26.02 -26.56 4.36
N ASP A 65 -26.92 -26.05 5.20
CA ASP A 65 -28.14 -26.78 5.60
C ASP A 65 -29.38 -25.91 5.79
N SER A 66 -29.31 -24.61 5.50
CA SER A 66 -30.52 -23.83 5.26
C SER A 66 -30.25 -22.67 4.34
N CYS A 67 -30.19 -22.96 3.04
CA CYS A 67 -30.58 -21.96 2.06
C CYS A 67 -32.01 -21.55 2.42
N SER A 68 -32.14 -20.42 3.12
CA SER A 68 -33.41 -19.75 3.39
C SER A 68 -34.28 -19.79 2.14
N PRO A 69 -35.61 -19.95 2.25
CA PRO A 69 -36.48 -20.14 1.09
C PRO A 69 -36.13 -19.07 0.07
N GLY A 70 -35.82 -19.50 -1.15
CA GLY A 70 -35.47 -18.59 -2.24
C GLY A 70 -36.44 -17.42 -2.28
N PRO A 71 -36.02 -16.27 -2.84
CA PRO A 71 -36.73 -14.99 -2.72
C PRO A 71 -38.24 -15.20 -2.69
N ARG A 72 -38.90 -14.79 -1.59
CA ARG A 72 -40.34 -15.02 -1.34
C ARG A 72 -41.24 -14.52 -2.49
N TYR A 73 -40.68 -13.74 -3.40
CA TYR A 73 -41.32 -13.19 -4.57
C TYR A 73 -40.51 -13.50 -5.82
N PHE A 74 -41.22 -13.81 -6.91
CA PHE A 74 -40.63 -14.01 -8.22
C PHE A 74 -39.86 -12.75 -8.66
N ILE A 75 -38.56 -12.89 -8.87
CA ILE A 75 -37.71 -11.83 -9.43
C ILE A 75 -37.77 -11.95 -10.95
N HIS A 76 -38.21 -10.88 -11.62
CA HIS A 76 -38.23 -10.84 -13.08
C HIS A 76 -36.80 -10.91 -13.64
N SER A 77 -36.58 -11.74 -14.65
CA SER A 77 -35.25 -12.01 -15.25
C SER A 77 -34.56 -10.77 -15.86
N SER A 78 -35.32 -9.70 -16.10
CA SER A 78 -34.78 -8.42 -16.57
C SER A 78 -34.09 -7.59 -15.47
N ILE A 79 -34.06 -8.02 -14.21
CA ILE A 79 -33.46 -7.26 -13.11
C ILE A 79 -31.98 -7.65 -12.97
N THR A 80 -31.10 -6.67 -13.13
CA THR A 80 -29.64 -6.82 -12.97
C THR A 80 -29.15 -6.03 -11.74
N LYS A 81 -27.87 -6.17 -11.35
CA LYS A 81 -27.26 -5.42 -10.24
C LYS A 81 -27.42 -3.89 -10.37
N THR A 82 -27.51 -3.39 -11.59
CA THR A 82 -27.65 -1.95 -11.91
C THR A 82 -29.09 -1.50 -12.11
N GLY A 83 -30.07 -2.39 -11.98
CA GLY A 83 -31.49 -2.11 -12.20
C GLY A 83 -32.11 -2.94 -13.32
N LYS A 84 -33.34 -2.56 -13.72
CA LYS A 84 -34.10 -3.23 -14.77
C LYS A 84 -33.48 -2.95 -16.15
N GLN A 85 -33.11 -4.00 -16.87
CA GLN A 85 -32.79 -3.92 -18.29
C GLN A 85 -34.04 -3.51 -19.07
N VAL A 86 -33.96 -2.34 -19.70
CA VAL A 86 -34.99 -1.77 -20.56
C VAL A 86 -34.27 -1.31 -21.83
N ALA A 87 -34.91 -1.46 -22.99
CA ALA A 87 -34.37 -0.93 -24.23
C ALA A 87 -34.07 0.57 -24.08
N PRO A 88 -32.96 1.07 -24.64
CA PRO A 88 -32.62 2.49 -24.55
C PRO A 88 -33.77 3.33 -25.10
N SER A 89 -34.18 4.35 -24.32
CA SER A 89 -35.19 5.30 -24.79
C SER A 89 -34.60 6.12 -25.94
N PRO A 90 -35.36 6.38 -27.01
CA PRO A 90 -34.93 7.33 -28.04
C PRO A 90 -34.63 8.67 -27.37
N LEU A 91 -33.44 9.21 -27.64
CA LEU A 91 -33.08 10.57 -27.25
C LEU A 91 -33.87 11.53 -28.14
N VAL A 92 -34.64 12.44 -27.55
CA VAL A 92 -35.22 13.56 -28.30
C VAL A 92 -34.10 14.60 -28.49
N THR A 93 -33.32 14.44 -29.56
CA THR A 93 -32.31 15.44 -29.93
C THR A 93 -32.90 16.44 -30.91
N SER A 94 -32.47 17.70 -30.83
CA SER A 94 -32.83 18.72 -31.81
C SER A 94 -32.29 18.35 -33.19
N ARG A 95 -33.06 18.65 -34.25
CA ARG A 95 -32.59 18.44 -35.63
C ARG A 95 -31.32 19.28 -35.90
N PRO A 96 -30.30 18.72 -36.56
CA PRO A 96 -29.14 19.51 -36.99
C PRO A 96 -29.60 20.56 -38.00
N LYS A 97 -29.14 21.82 -37.83
CA LYS A 97 -29.37 22.88 -38.83
C LYS A 97 -28.50 22.57 -40.05
N THR A 98 -29.14 22.36 -41.20
CA THR A 98 -28.47 22.39 -42.50
C THR A 98 -28.03 23.80 -42.83
N LYS A 99 -26.80 23.94 -43.34
CA LYS A 99 -26.21 25.19 -43.82
C LYS A 99 -26.76 25.56 -45.19
#